data_AF-A0A847SXT9-F1
#
_entry.id   AF-A0A847SXT9-F1
#
_cell.length_a   1.000
_cell.length_b   1.000
_cell.length_c   1.000
_cell.angle_alpha   90.00
_cell.angle_beta   90.00
_cell.angle_gamma   90.00
#
_symmetry.space_group_name_H-M   'P 1'
#
loop_
_entity.id
_entity.type
_entity.pdbx_description
1 polymer ?
#
loop_
_entity_poly.entity_id
_entity_poly.type
_entity_poly.pdbx_seq_one_letter_code
_entity_poly.pdbx_strand_id
1 'polypeptide(L)'
;MALHLRNMQLPSVPMVLDIERHFRMDLNAMRRFQAETGKDLMEVFPQHAKDEKGEVLPPEQQPPIKIDTNALCAAVWACLVWEDPTLTLDEVGILMTMAPMEEFSRAMLDSFFIAMPHIKRDEKKGASDPLGQKMTTHLAQALPGGDSPRQG
;
A
#
# COMPACT_ATOMS: atom_id res chain seq x y z
N MET A 1 -22.21 -15.64 -7.51
CA MET A 1 -22.20 -14.80 -6.29
C MET A 1 -23.54 -14.91 -5.60
N ALA A 2 -23.55 -15.20 -4.29
CA ALA A 2 -24.79 -15.29 -3.50
C ALA A 2 -25.48 -13.92 -3.39
N LEU A 3 -26.82 -13.89 -3.51
CA LEU A 3 -27.66 -12.67 -3.50
C LEU A 3 -27.42 -11.75 -2.29
N HIS A 4 -27.05 -12.31 -1.13
CA HIS A 4 -26.82 -11.56 0.11
C HIS A 4 -25.52 -10.74 0.10
N LEU A 5 -24.55 -11.08 -0.74
CA LEU A 5 -23.28 -10.34 -0.86
C LEU A 5 -23.42 -9.05 -1.68
N ARG A 6 -24.46 -8.92 -2.51
CA ARG A 6 -24.68 -7.71 -3.34
C ARG A 6 -25.11 -6.48 -2.53
N ASN A 7 -25.67 -6.70 -1.33
CA ASN A 7 -26.19 -5.63 -0.47
C ASN A 7 -25.26 -5.30 0.71
N MET A 8 -24.16 -6.02 0.88
CA MET A 8 -23.13 -5.65 1.85
C MET A 8 -22.26 -4.55 1.24
N GLN A 9 -22.30 -3.36 1.82
CA GLN A 9 -21.23 -2.38 1.62
C GLN A 9 -19.98 -2.93 2.32
N LEU A 10 -19.15 -3.63 1.55
CA LEU A 10 -17.88 -4.11 2.03
C LEU A 10 -16.91 -2.92 2.10
N PRO A 11 -16.07 -2.86 3.15
CA PRO A 11 -15.13 -1.77 3.31
C PRO A 11 -14.14 -1.71 2.14
N SER A 12 -13.96 -0.52 1.58
CA SER A 12 -12.98 -0.25 0.52
C SER A 12 -12.47 1.19 0.62
N VAL A 13 -11.28 1.43 0.09
CA VAL A 13 -10.67 2.77 0.02
C VAL A 13 -10.63 3.23 -1.44
N PRO A 14 -11.18 4.40 -1.78
CA PRO A 14 -11.09 4.93 -3.13
C PRO A 14 -9.66 5.44 -3.40
N MET A 15 -9.16 5.21 -4.61
CA MET A 15 -7.90 5.74 -5.11
C MET A 15 -8.00 6.01 -6.62
N VAL A 16 -7.47 7.15 -7.06
CA VAL A 16 -7.35 7.46 -8.49
C VAL A 16 -6.08 6.81 -9.03
N LEU A 17 -6.24 5.87 -9.96
CA LEU A 17 -5.15 5.33 -10.78
C LEU A 17 -5.30 5.91 -12.20
N ASP A 18 -5.80 5.12 -13.14
CA ASP A 18 -6.33 5.57 -14.43
C ASP A 18 -7.73 6.19 -14.29
N ILE A 19 -8.54 5.60 -13.43
CA ILE A 19 -9.87 6.03 -13.01
C ILE A 19 -9.97 5.94 -11.49
N GLU A 20 -11.07 6.39 -10.91
CA GLU A 20 -11.38 6.09 -9.51
C GLU A 20 -11.62 4.58 -9.37
N ARG A 21 -10.79 3.93 -8.56
CA ARG A 21 -10.86 2.51 -8.24
C ARG A 21 -10.95 2.31 -6.73
N HIS A 22 -11.38 1.12 -6.30
CA HIS A 22 -11.72 0.83 -4.91
C HIS A 22 -10.87 -0.33 -4.37
N PHE A 23 -9.86 0.00 -3.58
CA PHE A 23 -9.03 -1.00 -2.92
C PHE A 23 -9.83 -1.71 -1.84
N ARG A 24 -10.01 -3.02 -2.02
CA ARG A 24 -10.65 -3.88 -1.03
C ARG A 24 -9.70 -4.97 -0.57
N MET A 25 -9.28 -4.85 0.68
CA MET A 25 -8.55 -5.89 1.37
C MET A 25 -9.55 -6.85 2.03
N ASP A 26 -9.78 -8.02 1.44
CA ASP A 26 -10.60 -9.09 2.04
C ASP A 26 -9.84 -10.42 2.04
N LEU A 27 -10.41 -11.47 2.63
CA LEU A 27 -9.78 -12.80 2.64
C LEU A 27 -9.54 -13.36 1.24
N ASN A 28 -10.31 -12.97 0.22
CA ASN A 28 -10.04 -13.36 -1.16
C ASN A 28 -8.83 -12.60 -1.72
N ALA A 29 -8.70 -11.30 -1.43
CA ALA A 29 -7.52 -10.53 -1.79
C ALA A 29 -6.26 -11.14 -1.16
N MET A 30 -6.28 -11.45 0.15
CA MET A 30 -5.15 -12.10 0.83
C MET A 30 -4.79 -13.45 0.19
N ARG A 31 -5.79 -14.29 -0.10
CA ARG A 31 -5.57 -15.59 -0.76
C ARG A 31 -5.00 -15.45 -2.17
N ARG A 32 -5.46 -14.46 -2.93
CA ARG A 32 -4.96 -14.18 -4.29
C ARG A 32 -3.52 -13.69 -4.26
N PHE A 33 -3.21 -12.77 -3.35
CA PHE A 33 -1.84 -12.31 -3.12
C PHE A 33 -0.90 -13.48 -2.80
N GLN A 34 -1.31 -14.36 -1.87
CA GLN A 34 -0.50 -15.52 -1.48
C GLN A 34 -0.34 -16.50 -2.65
N ALA A 35 -1.39 -16.73 -3.44
CA ALA A 35 -1.32 -17.60 -4.61
C ALA A 35 -0.34 -17.06 -5.67
N GLU A 36 -0.28 -15.74 -5.82
CA GLU A 36 0.56 -15.09 -6.84
C GLU A 36 2.03 -14.99 -6.42
N THR A 37 2.28 -14.73 -5.13
CA THR A 37 3.63 -14.43 -4.64
C THR A 37 4.27 -15.56 -3.84
N GLY A 38 3.48 -16.52 -3.37
CA GLY A 38 3.90 -17.53 -2.40
C GLY A 38 4.16 -16.97 -0.99
N LYS A 39 3.90 -15.68 -0.73
CA LYS A 39 4.19 -15.00 0.54
C LYS A 39 2.91 -14.77 1.33
N ASP A 40 3.02 -14.74 2.66
CA ASP A 40 1.93 -14.26 3.51
C ASP A 40 1.88 -12.72 3.45
N LEU A 41 0.69 -12.17 3.22
CA LEU A 41 0.50 -10.71 3.16
C LEU A 41 0.87 -10.05 4.50
N MET A 42 0.62 -10.72 5.63
CA MET A 42 0.93 -10.22 6.97
C MET A 42 2.43 -10.17 7.25
N GLU A 43 3.24 -10.97 6.55
CA GLU A 43 4.70 -10.90 6.62
C GLU A 43 5.23 -9.72 5.78
N VAL A 44 4.55 -9.41 4.68
CA VAL A 44 4.94 -8.37 3.72
C VAL A 44 4.50 -6.98 4.19
N PHE A 45 3.31 -6.88 4.79
CA PHE A 45 2.79 -5.69 5.45
C PHE A 45 2.63 -5.97 6.94
N PRO A 46 3.73 -6.00 7.71
CA PRO A 46 3.68 -6.30 9.13
C PRO A 46 2.82 -5.26 9.86
N GLN A 47 2.08 -5.75 10.87
CA GLN A 47 1.42 -4.85 11.81
C GLN A 47 2.45 -3.92 12.45
N HIS A 48 2.01 -2.72 12.83
CA HIS A 48 2.86 -1.80 13.57
C HIS A 48 3.45 -2.51 14.79
N ALA A 49 4.78 -2.49 14.89
CA ALA A 49 5.50 -3.02 16.03
C ALA A 49 5.08 -2.25 17.29
N LYS A 50 4.98 -2.97 18.40
CA LYS A 50 4.59 -2.44 19.71
C LYS A 50 5.74 -2.60 20.69
N ASP A 51 5.84 -1.68 21.65
CA ASP A 51 6.78 -1.80 22.76
C ASP A 51 6.33 -2.84 23.79
N GLU A 52 7.14 -3.04 24.83
CA GLU A 52 6.85 -3.97 25.94
C GLU A 52 5.56 -3.64 26.71
N LYS A 53 5.03 -2.42 26.54
CA LYS A 53 3.79 -1.94 27.18
C LYS A 53 2.58 -2.07 26.26
N GLY A 54 2.77 -2.52 25.02
CA GLY A 54 1.72 -2.69 24.03
C GLY A 54 1.38 -1.41 23.24
N GLU A 55 2.16 -0.35 23.39
CA GLU A 55 2.00 0.90 22.66
C GLU A 55 2.68 0.83 21.29
N VAL A 56 2.06 1.41 20.26
CA VAL A 56 2.61 1.42 18.90
C VAL A 56 3.91 2.22 18.85
N LEU A 57 4.97 1.62 18.30
CA LEU A 57 6.26 2.29 18.14
C LEU A 57 6.15 3.49 17.19
N PRO A 58 6.92 4.57 17.43
CA PRO A 58 7.01 5.69 16.50
C PRO A 58 7.45 5.24 15.09
N PRO A 59 7.10 5.95 14.01
CA PRO A 59 7.45 5.55 12.64
C PRO A 59 8.95 5.31 12.42
N GLU A 60 9.81 6.06 13.10
CA GLU A 60 11.28 5.92 13.08
C GLU A 60 11.78 4.56 13.60
N GLN A 61 10.98 3.89 14.43
CA GLN A 61 11.30 2.63 15.11
C GLN A 61 10.47 1.45 14.57
N GLN A 62 9.61 1.71 13.58
CA GLN A 62 8.89 0.65 12.89
C GLN A 62 9.89 -0.20 12.08
N PRO A 63 9.71 -1.53 12.05
CA PRO A 63 10.53 -2.37 11.19
C PRO A 63 10.34 -1.91 9.73
N PRO A 64 11.42 -1.90 8.93
CA PRO A 64 11.32 -1.49 7.54
C PRO A 64 10.39 -2.44 6.79
N ILE A 65 9.42 -1.88 6.05
CA ILE A 65 8.59 -2.65 5.13
C ILE A 65 9.51 -3.17 4.02
N LYS A 66 9.65 -4.50 3.94
CA LYS A 66 10.45 -5.16 2.91
C LYS A 66 9.52 -5.78 1.87
N ILE A 67 9.02 -4.93 0.99
CA ILE A 67 8.21 -5.34 -0.16
C ILE A 67 8.97 -5.07 -1.45
N ASP A 68 9.10 -6.07 -2.31
CA ASP A 68 9.60 -5.88 -3.67
C ASP A 68 8.47 -5.40 -4.59
N THR A 69 8.82 -4.84 -5.75
CA THR A 69 7.86 -4.26 -6.69
C THR A 69 6.81 -5.27 -7.16
N ASN A 70 7.19 -6.54 -7.33
CA ASN A 70 6.27 -7.58 -7.79
C ASN A 70 5.23 -7.90 -6.72
N ALA A 71 5.66 -8.01 -5.46
CA ALA A 71 4.77 -8.19 -4.32
C ALA A 71 3.84 -6.96 -4.14
N LEU A 72 4.34 -5.75 -4.37
CA LEU A 72 3.51 -4.55 -4.30
C LEU A 72 2.43 -4.56 -5.41
N CYS A 73 2.80 -4.85 -6.66
CA CYS A 73 1.85 -5.01 -7.77
C CYS A 73 0.82 -6.11 -7.47
N ALA A 74 1.26 -7.26 -6.96
CA ALA A 74 0.37 -8.37 -6.62
C ALA A 74 -0.61 -8.01 -5.51
N ALA A 75 -0.19 -7.25 -4.49
CA ALA A 75 -1.07 -6.82 -3.41
C ALA A 75 -2.20 -5.92 -3.94
N VAL A 76 -1.90 -5.08 -4.92
CA VAL A 76 -2.84 -4.10 -5.46
C VAL A 76 -3.76 -4.72 -6.49
N TRP A 77 -3.21 -5.55 -7.36
CA TRP A 77 -4.01 -6.41 -8.22
C TRP A 77 -5.01 -7.22 -7.41
N ALA A 78 -4.57 -7.84 -6.30
CA ALA A 78 -5.45 -8.61 -5.44
C ALA A 78 -6.57 -7.76 -4.80
N CYS A 79 -6.30 -6.48 -4.53
CA CYS A 79 -7.28 -5.52 -4.00
C CYS A 79 -8.26 -4.97 -5.05
N LEU A 80 -7.97 -5.13 -6.34
CA LEU A 80 -8.74 -4.54 -7.44
C LEU A 80 -9.49 -5.58 -8.30
N VAL A 81 -9.00 -6.82 -8.33
CA VAL A 81 -9.55 -7.87 -9.21
C VAL A 81 -11.01 -8.26 -8.90
N TRP A 82 -11.55 -7.80 -7.77
CA TRP A 82 -12.97 -7.94 -7.48
C TRP A 82 -13.84 -6.94 -8.24
N GLU A 83 -13.31 -5.75 -8.50
CA GLU A 83 -13.94 -4.66 -9.24
C GLU A 83 -13.73 -4.88 -10.74
N ASP A 84 -12.52 -5.32 -11.11
CA ASP A 84 -12.11 -5.61 -12.48
C ASP A 84 -11.47 -7.01 -12.58
N PRO A 85 -12.26 -8.07 -12.83
CA PRO A 85 -11.74 -9.43 -12.94
C PRO A 85 -10.81 -9.68 -14.13
N THR A 86 -10.73 -8.74 -15.07
CA THR A 86 -9.88 -8.83 -16.27
C THR A 86 -8.52 -8.18 -16.08
N LEU A 87 -8.34 -7.39 -15.02
CA LEU A 87 -7.10 -6.72 -14.70
C LEU A 87 -5.94 -7.71 -14.51
N THR A 88 -4.82 -7.44 -15.16
CA THR A 88 -3.59 -8.21 -15.08
C THR A 88 -2.53 -7.54 -14.20
N LEU A 89 -1.51 -8.28 -13.78
CA LEU A 89 -0.40 -7.73 -12.99
C LEU A 89 0.42 -6.70 -13.78
N ASP A 90 0.63 -6.95 -15.08
CA ASP A 90 1.36 -6.04 -15.95
C ASP A 90 0.62 -4.69 -16.07
N GLU A 91 -0.71 -4.73 -16.23
CA GLU A 91 -1.53 -3.52 -16.23
C GLU A 91 -1.46 -2.78 -14.89
N VAL A 92 -1.46 -3.49 -13.76
CA VAL A 92 -1.26 -2.85 -12.44
C VAL A 92 0.11 -2.18 -12.34
N GLY A 93 1.16 -2.80 -12.87
CA GLY A 93 2.48 -2.19 -12.94
C GLY A 93 2.45 -0.85 -13.68
N ILE A 94 1.72 -0.77 -14.80
CA ILE A 94 1.52 0.47 -15.57
C ILE A 94 0.72 1.49 -14.74
N LEU A 95 -0.37 1.09 -14.10
CA LEU A 95 -1.20 1.97 -13.26
C LEU A 95 -0.39 2.56 -12.10
N MET A 96 0.46 1.75 -11.46
CA MET A 96 1.30 2.17 -10.35
C MET A 96 2.37 3.18 -10.75
N THR A 97 2.87 3.13 -11.98
CA THR A 97 3.77 4.18 -12.50
C THR A 97 3.09 5.52 -12.69
N MET A 98 1.77 5.55 -12.86
CA MET A 98 1.01 6.79 -13.07
C MET A 98 0.59 7.46 -11.76
N ALA A 99 0.60 6.74 -10.64
CA ALA A 99 0.15 7.23 -9.35
C ALA A 99 1.32 7.69 -8.45
N PRO A 100 1.10 8.68 -7.56
CA PRO A 100 2.07 9.01 -6.52
C PRO A 100 2.23 7.82 -5.57
N MET A 101 3.45 7.25 -5.48
CA MET A 101 3.74 6.07 -4.65
C MET A 101 3.37 6.27 -3.16
N GLU A 102 3.39 7.51 -2.67
CA GLU A 102 2.97 7.88 -1.32
C GLU A 102 1.46 7.68 -1.10
N GLU A 103 0.64 8.18 -2.02
CA GLU A 103 -0.82 8.02 -1.99
C GLU A 103 -1.20 6.54 -2.09
N PHE A 104 -0.47 5.81 -2.91
CA PHE A 104 -0.64 4.38 -3.09
C PHE A 104 -0.40 3.58 -1.80
N SER A 105 0.75 3.82 -1.18
CA SER A 105 1.14 3.14 0.06
C SER A 105 0.14 3.45 1.17
N ARG A 106 -0.33 4.69 1.25
CA ARG A 106 -1.37 5.11 2.20
C ARG A 106 -2.71 4.43 1.95
N ALA A 107 -3.21 4.43 0.72
CA ALA A 107 -4.49 3.82 0.38
C ALA A 107 -4.49 2.30 0.64
N MET A 108 -3.38 1.63 0.34
CA MET A 108 -3.20 0.21 0.64
C MET A 108 -3.23 -0.07 2.14
N LEU A 109 -2.48 0.70 2.94
CA LEU A 109 -2.50 0.57 4.40
C LEU A 109 -3.89 0.87 4.98
N ASP A 110 -4.55 1.92 4.50
CA ASP A 110 -5.91 2.28 4.93
C ASP A 110 -6.90 1.13 4.63
N SER A 111 -6.80 0.52 3.44
CA SER A 111 -7.66 -0.62 3.08
C SER A 111 -7.48 -1.80 4.02
N PHE A 112 -6.25 -2.04 4.47
CA PHE A 112 -5.90 -3.09 5.42
C PHE A 112 -6.49 -2.82 6.81
N PHE A 113 -6.40 -1.60 7.32
CA PHE A 113 -6.94 -1.25 8.64
C PHE A 113 -8.48 -1.24 8.67
N ILE A 114 -9.15 -0.78 7.61
CA ILE A 114 -10.61 -0.82 7.55
C ILE A 114 -11.10 -2.27 7.47
N ALA A 115 -10.37 -3.15 6.76
CA ALA A 115 -10.68 -4.57 6.69
C ALA A 115 -10.45 -5.32 8.02
N MET A 116 -9.51 -4.84 8.84
CA MET A 116 -9.17 -5.42 10.14
C MET A 116 -9.34 -4.40 11.28
N PRO A 117 -10.59 -4.03 11.64
CA PRO A 117 -10.87 -2.94 12.57
C PRO A 117 -10.37 -3.18 14.00
N HIS A 118 -10.03 -4.42 14.36
CA HIS A 118 -9.40 -4.74 15.66
C HIS A 118 -7.92 -4.36 15.71
N ILE A 119 -7.28 -4.13 14.57
CA ILE A 119 -5.95 -3.55 14.45
C ILE A 119 -6.15 -2.02 14.43
N LYS A 120 -6.25 -1.40 15.61
CA LYS A 120 -6.47 0.04 15.71
C LYS A 120 -5.33 0.82 15.06
N ARG A 121 -5.65 1.71 14.12
CA ARG A 121 -4.80 2.84 13.78
C ARG A 121 -4.84 3.79 14.99
N ASP A 122 -3.71 4.07 15.62
CA ASP A 122 -3.67 5.08 16.68
C ASP A 122 -3.92 6.46 16.07
N GLU A 123 -5.18 6.90 16.09
CA GLU A 123 -5.58 8.25 15.73
C GLU A 123 -5.22 9.22 16.86
N LYS A 124 -3.93 9.58 16.99
CA LYS A 124 -3.59 10.87 17.60
C LYS A 124 -3.60 11.95 16.53
N LYS A 125 -4.68 12.72 16.53
CA LYS A 125 -4.80 14.02 15.85
C LYS A 125 -3.54 14.87 16.09
N GLY A 126 -2.89 15.25 15.00
CA GLY A 126 -1.90 16.33 14.97
C GLY A 126 -0.45 15.87 14.99
N ALA A 127 0.06 15.41 13.86
CA ALA A 127 1.46 15.59 13.50
C ALA A 127 1.63 15.38 11.98
N SER A 128 2.18 16.39 11.33
CA SER A 128 2.78 16.33 10.01
C SER A 128 3.46 14.99 9.76
N ASP A 129 2.98 14.25 8.77
CA ASP A 129 3.50 12.95 8.35
C ASP A 129 4.97 13.09 7.89
N PRO A 130 5.96 12.60 8.67
CA PRO A 130 7.36 12.65 8.28
C PRO A 130 7.71 11.56 7.25
N LEU A 131 6.82 10.57 7.03
CA LEU A 131 7.04 9.51 6.05
C LEU A 131 6.82 10.02 4.62
N GLY A 132 5.81 10.88 4.42
CA GLY A 132 5.59 11.58 3.15
C GLY A 132 6.75 12.49 2.76
N GLN A 133 7.34 13.19 3.75
CA GLN A 133 8.53 13.99 3.52
C GLN A 133 9.80 13.17 3.29
N LYS A 134 9.96 12.00 3.92
CA LYS A 134 11.17 11.16 3.74
C LYS A 134 11.18 10.44 2.40
N MET A 135 10.03 9.98 1.87
CA MET A 135 9.99 9.40 0.52
C MET A 135 10.31 10.42 -0.57
N THR A 136 9.76 11.64 -0.48
CA THR A 136 10.06 12.73 -1.41
C THR A 136 11.54 13.16 -1.36
N THR A 137 12.16 13.15 -0.17
CA THR A 137 13.58 13.53 0.00
C THR A 137 14.54 12.50 -0.61
N HIS A 138 14.22 11.19 -0.56
CA HIS A 138 15.06 10.15 -1.16
C HIS A 138 14.84 9.98 -2.68
N LEU A 139 13.65 10.31 -3.21
CA LEU A 139 13.38 10.31 -4.65
C LEU A 139 13.98 11.54 -5.37
N ALA A 140 14.06 12.69 -4.72
CA ALA A 140 14.70 13.89 -5.29
C ALA A 140 16.23 13.78 -5.43
N GLN A 141 16.87 12.80 -4.76
CA GLN A 141 18.32 12.58 -4.80
C GLN A 141 18.77 11.59 -5.88
N ALA A 142 17.85 11.03 -6.67
CA ALA A 142 18.15 10.06 -7.73
C ALA A 142 17.77 10.58 -9.13
N LEU A 143 18.42 11.64 -9.60
CA LEU A 143 18.56 11.94 -11.03
C LEU A 143 20.06 11.99 -11.39
N PRO A 144 20.54 11.24 -12.39
CA PRO A 144 21.94 11.24 -12.79
C PRO A 144 22.20 12.19 -13.97
N GLY A 145 23.37 12.85 -13.94
CA GLY A 145 23.97 13.57 -15.07
C GLY A 145 23.62 15.06 -15.08
N GLY A 146 24.56 15.99 -15.26
CA GLY A 146 25.97 15.93 -15.58
C GLY A 146 26.34 17.32 -16.06
N ASP A 147 27.40 17.91 -15.52
CA ASP A 147 28.34 18.75 -16.28
C ASP A 147 29.48 19.23 -15.39
N SER A 148 30.69 18.95 -15.88
CA SER A 148 31.97 19.35 -15.30
C SER A 148 32.12 20.87 -15.26
N PRO A 149 32.73 21.47 -14.22
CA PRO A 149 33.20 22.84 -14.32
C PRO A 149 34.59 22.87 -15.00
N ARG A 150 34.63 23.32 -16.26
CA ARG A 150 35.77 24.08 -16.76
C ARG A 150 35.71 25.48 -16.14
N GLN A 151 36.73 25.87 -15.39
CA GLN A 151 37.28 27.23 -15.38
C GLN A 151 38.50 27.31 -14.46
N GLY A 152 39.62 27.79 -15.01
CA GLY A 152 40.87 28.09 -14.32
C GLY A 152 42.09 27.54 -15.02
#